data_AF-A0AAN9XVS7-F1
#
_entry.id   AF-A0AAN9XVS7-F1
#
_cell.length_a   1.000
_cell.length_b   1.000
_cell.length_c   1.000
_cell.angle_alpha   90.00
_cell.angle_beta   90.00
_cell.angle_gamma   90.00
#
_symmetry.space_group_name_H-M   'P 1'
#
loop_
_entity.id
_entity.type
_entity.pdbx_description
1 polymer ?
#
loop_
_entity_poly.entity_id
_entity_poly.type
_entity_poly.pdbx_seq_one_letter_code
_entity_poly.pdbx_strand_id
1 'polypeptide(L)'
;MPHPPSAPTFLSKENFIQYIDKYVAHFNIKPLYNRLVESSMYDEVGKKWRVEAKNAKQGTMEIDAAKFLVIATGENSEAYIPELSGLKNFKGEILHSKYYKSGSKYASKEVLVVGCGNSGMEIAYDLNDYGVYTSILIRNEVHVVTKELVYQGMHMLNHFPIPVVDTIITFMANREYGDLSEYGICRPKEGVFSIKRKTGRSSVIDVGTIRKIKEGAIKVIPSEMVRIENKKVTFKNNVEKEFDVIVFATGYKSAVNKWLKDYKYALNEDGMPKNNFPHHWKGDHRLYCAGLSRSGLQGVKMDAEAIANDINQTLKLS
;
A
#
# COMPACT_ATOMS: atom_id res chain seq x y z
N MET A 1 6.88 -3.50 22.02
CA MET A 1 6.45 -4.64 22.84
C MET A 1 6.66 -5.90 22.00
N PRO A 2 7.38 -6.92 22.47
CA PRO A 2 7.52 -8.16 21.70
C PRO A 2 6.15 -8.87 21.56
N HIS A 3 5.99 -9.67 20.51
CA HIS A 3 4.89 -10.63 20.44
C HIS A 3 5.11 -11.75 21.46
N PRO A 4 4.05 -12.38 21.99
CA PRO A 4 4.21 -13.52 22.88
C PRO A 4 4.91 -14.69 22.14
N PRO A 5 5.69 -15.53 22.83
CA PRO A 5 6.40 -16.66 22.20
C PRO A 5 5.48 -17.64 21.45
N SER A 6 4.20 -17.72 21.83
CA SER A 6 3.19 -18.56 21.20
C SER A 6 2.56 -17.93 19.94
N ALA A 7 2.90 -16.68 19.60
CA ALA A 7 2.37 -16.04 18.41
C ALA A 7 2.89 -16.73 17.14
N PRO A 8 2.03 -16.91 16.11
CA PRO A 8 2.51 -17.42 14.84
C PRO A 8 3.44 -16.40 14.17
N THR A 9 4.42 -16.88 13.41
CA THR A 9 5.36 -16.05 12.65
C THR A 9 4.66 -15.06 11.71
N PHE A 10 3.56 -15.51 11.09
CA PHE A 10 2.71 -14.68 10.24
C PHE A 10 1.36 -14.50 10.95
N LEU A 11 1.08 -13.26 11.37
CA LEU A 11 -0.12 -12.94 12.12
C LEU A 11 -1.34 -12.82 11.21
N SER A 12 -2.48 -13.32 11.67
CA SER A 12 -3.76 -12.92 11.11
C SER A 12 -4.06 -11.46 11.44
N LYS A 13 -5.01 -10.88 10.71
CA LYS A 13 -5.52 -9.53 10.99
C LYS A 13 -6.01 -9.40 12.43
N GLU A 14 -6.76 -10.39 12.91
CA GLU A 14 -7.35 -10.41 14.25
C GLU A 14 -6.27 -10.41 15.33
N ASN A 15 -5.24 -11.26 15.18
CA ASN A 15 -4.11 -11.31 16.11
C ASN A 15 -3.32 -10.01 16.12
N PHE A 16 -3.16 -9.36 14.95
CA PHE A 16 -2.49 -8.08 14.85
C PHE A 16 -3.29 -6.96 15.54
N ILE A 17 -4.62 -6.91 15.36
CA ILE A 17 -5.49 -5.95 16.06
C ILE A 17 -5.40 -6.13 17.58
N GLN A 18 -5.49 -7.37 18.07
CA GLN A 18 -5.34 -7.66 19.50
C GLN A 18 -3.97 -7.21 20.06
N TYR A 19 -2.91 -7.33 19.28
CA TYR A 19 -1.59 -6.80 19.67
C TYR A 19 -1.60 -5.27 19.78
N ILE A 20 -2.24 -4.56 18.85
CA ILE A 20 -2.36 -3.10 18.90
C ILE A 20 -3.19 -2.65 20.11
N ASP A 21 -4.31 -3.32 20.42
CA ASP A 21 -5.12 -3.01 21.59
C ASP A 21 -4.32 -3.17 22.90
N LYS A 22 -3.54 -4.26 23.01
CA LYS A 22 -2.62 -4.48 24.14
C LYS A 22 -1.53 -3.42 24.20
N TYR A 23 -1.01 -2.98 23.06
CA TYR A 23 -0.01 -1.92 22.99
C TYR A 23 -0.58 -0.58 23.51
N VAL A 24 -1.78 -0.22 23.07
CA VAL A 24 -2.50 0.99 23.53
C VAL A 24 -2.74 0.94 25.04
N ALA A 25 -3.20 -0.21 25.56
CA ALA A 25 -3.42 -0.40 26.98
C ALA A 25 -2.12 -0.33 27.81
N HIS A 26 -1.07 -1.02 27.37
CA HIS A 26 0.23 -1.08 28.06
C HIS A 26 0.88 0.30 28.22
N PHE A 27 0.82 1.13 27.18
CA PHE A 27 1.40 2.47 27.19
C PHE A 27 0.40 3.57 27.59
N ASN A 28 -0.82 3.20 28.03
CA ASN A 28 -1.89 4.12 28.40
C ASN A 28 -2.12 5.23 27.35
N ILE A 29 -2.08 4.85 26.07
CA ILE A 29 -2.29 5.77 24.95
C ILE A 29 -3.79 6.06 24.87
N LYS A 30 -4.16 7.34 24.73
CA LYS A 30 -5.56 7.78 24.70
C LYS A 30 -5.90 8.49 23.39
N PRO A 31 -6.11 7.76 22.28
CA PRO A 31 -6.49 8.37 21.01
C PRO A 31 -7.89 8.99 21.08
N LEU A 32 -8.06 10.16 20.48
CA LEU A 32 -9.38 10.76 20.30
C LEU A 32 -10.03 10.18 19.03
N TYR A 33 -10.81 9.11 19.21
CA TYR A 33 -11.54 8.49 18.10
C TYR A 33 -12.71 9.35 17.60
N ASN A 34 -13.13 9.11 16.36
CA ASN A 34 -14.23 9.82 15.69
C ASN A 34 -13.98 11.33 15.50
N ARG A 35 -12.71 11.73 15.47
CA ARG A 35 -12.27 13.08 15.12
C ARG A 35 -11.66 13.02 13.73
N LEU A 36 -12.35 13.60 12.76
CA LEU A 36 -11.85 13.74 11.40
C LEU A 36 -11.18 15.09 11.28
N VAL A 37 -9.87 15.13 11.06
CA VAL A 37 -9.16 16.37 10.73
C VAL A 37 -9.61 16.81 9.34
N GLU A 38 -10.30 17.95 9.26
CA GLU A 38 -10.79 18.52 8.00
C GLU A 38 -9.83 19.58 7.45
N SER A 39 -9.11 20.28 8.34
CA SER A 39 -8.16 21.31 7.96
C SER A 39 -7.04 21.43 8.99
N SER A 40 -5.82 21.71 8.53
CA SER A 40 -4.70 22.13 9.38
C SER A 40 -3.87 23.18 8.65
N MET A 41 -3.56 24.27 9.34
CA MET A 41 -2.73 25.36 8.82
C MET A 41 -1.78 25.88 9.90
N TYR A 42 -0.64 26.43 9.50
CA TYR A 42 0.30 27.05 10.41
C TYR A 42 -0.02 28.53 10.60
N ASP A 43 -0.17 28.95 11.85
CA ASP A 43 -0.29 30.35 12.23
C ASP A 43 1.13 30.92 12.42
N GLU A 44 1.56 31.76 11.46
CA GLU A 44 2.86 32.42 11.47
C GLU A 44 3.05 33.39 12.65
N VAL A 45 1.96 34.03 13.10
CA VAL A 45 2.01 34.99 14.22
C VAL A 45 2.12 34.25 15.54
N GLY A 46 1.22 33.27 15.76
CA GLY A 46 1.19 32.45 16.95
C GLY A 46 2.30 31.39 17.03
N LYS A 47 3.01 31.14 15.92
CA LYS A 47 4.00 30.07 15.72
C LYS A 47 3.48 28.70 16.16
N LYS A 48 2.24 28.39 15.79
CA LYS A 48 1.53 27.16 16.14
C LYS A 48 0.70 26.66 14.97
N TRP A 49 0.53 25.36 14.91
CA TRP A 49 -0.44 24.71 14.03
C TRP A 49 -1.84 24.88 14.60
N ARG A 50 -2.77 25.30 13.76
CA ARG A 50 -4.20 25.30 14.03
C ARG A 50 -4.83 24.12 13.33
N VAL A 51 -5.43 23.22 14.10
CA VAL A 51 -6.04 21.98 13.61
C VAL A 51 -7.56 22.05 13.82
N GLU A 52 -8.32 21.88 12.74
CA GLU A 52 -9.77 21.77 12.77
C GLU A 52 -10.17 20.31 12.61
N ALA A 53 -10.83 19.77 13.64
CA ALA A 53 -11.30 18.40 13.65
C ALA A 53 -12.82 18.36 13.86
N LYS A 54 -13.51 17.65 12.97
CA LYS A 54 -14.94 17.37 13.12
C LYS A 54 -15.14 16.17 14.03
N ASN A 55 -15.88 16.37 15.11
CA ASN A 55 -16.33 15.29 15.99
C ASN A 55 -17.56 14.63 15.38
N ALA A 56 -17.39 13.46 14.77
CA ALA A 56 -18.46 12.78 14.05
C ALA A 56 -19.61 12.29 14.95
N LYS A 57 -19.38 12.16 16.27
CA LYS A 57 -20.43 11.77 17.23
C LYS A 57 -21.33 12.93 17.64
N GLN A 58 -20.74 14.11 17.82
CA GLN A 58 -21.45 15.31 18.28
C GLN A 58 -21.85 16.25 17.14
N GLY A 59 -21.27 16.07 15.95
CA GLY A 59 -21.47 16.96 14.80
C GLY A 59 -20.80 18.33 14.95
N THR A 60 -19.95 18.50 15.97
CA THR A 60 -19.29 19.76 16.31
C THR A 60 -17.89 19.86 15.69
N MET A 61 -17.43 21.11 15.49
CA MET A 61 -16.04 21.40 15.12
C MET A 61 -15.23 21.70 16.38
N GLU A 62 -14.12 20.98 16.54
CA GLU A 62 -13.10 21.18 17.57
C GLU A 62 -11.90 21.90 16.91
N ILE A 63 -11.37 22.94 17.56
CA ILE A 63 -10.22 23.72 17.07
C ILE A 63 -9.12 23.66 18.12
N ASP A 64 -7.98 23.07 17.75
CA ASP A 64 -6.81 22.92 18.62
C ASP A 64 -5.62 23.72 18.08
N ALA A 65 -4.75 24.15 19.00
CA ALA A 65 -3.50 24.82 18.68
C ALA A 65 -2.29 24.03 19.22
N ALA A 66 -1.35 23.64 18.36
CA ALA A 66 -0.21 22.80 18.70
C ALA A 66 1.14 23.40 18.25
N LYS A 67 2.20 23.25 19.05
CA LYS A 67 3.55 23.70 18.68
C LYS A 67 4.21 22.81 17.62
N PHE A 68 3.82 21.55 17.55
CA PHE A 68 4.37 20.52 16.67
C PHE A 68 3.22 19.77 16.02
N LEU A 69 3.36 19.42 14.74
CA LEU A 69 2.37 18.62 14.02
C LEU A 69 3.04 17.40 13.42
N VAL A 70 2.50 16.21 13.72
CA VAL A 70 3.01 14.94 13.19
C VAL A 70 1.94 14.33 12.28
N ILE A 71 2.28 14.16 11.00
CA ILE A 71 1.45 13.49 10.01
C ILE A 71 1.70 11.97 10.16
N ALA A 72 0.66 11.25 10.57
CA ALA A 72 0.69 9.78 10.72
C ALA A 72 -0.51 9.10 10.04
N THR A 73 -1.04 9.68 8.97
CA THR A 73 -2.24 9.18 8.26
C THR A 73 -1.96 8.05 7.28
N GLY A 74 -0.68 7.70 7.08
CA GLY A 74 -0.23 6.71 6.11
C GLY A 74 -0.35 7.17 4.65
N GLU A 75 0.20 6.36 3.76
CA GLU A 75 0.28 6.65 2.31
C GLU A 75 -0.87 6.04 1.49
N ASN A 76 -1.55 5.02 2.03
CA ASN A 76 -2.55 4.23 1.30
C ASN A 76 -3.99 4.63 1.68
N SER A 77 -4.34 5.91 1.48
CA SER A 77 -5.65 6.43 1.90
C SER A 77 -6.69 6.34 0.78
N GLU A 78 -6.31 6.81 -0.39
CA GLU A 78 -7.24 7.20 -1.43
C GLU A 78 -7.12 6.28 -2.64
N ALA A 79 -8.22 5.63 -3.03
CA ALA A 79 -8.22 4.68 -4.14
C ALA A 79 -7.77 5.39 -5.43
N TYR A 80 -6.82 4.79 -6.15
CA TYR A 80 -6.38 5.32 -7.43
C TYR A 80 -6.95 4.48 -8.56
N ILE A 81 -7.91 5.02 -9.31
CA ILE A 81 -8.36 4.48 -10.59
C ILE A 81 -7.79 5.40 -11.68
N PRO A 82 -6.98 4.88 -12.63
CA PRO A 82 -6.44 5.69 -13.71
C PRO A 82 -7.54 6.20 -14.64
N GLU A 83 -7.35 7.38 -15.21
CA GLU A 83 -8.21 7.86 -16.29
C GLU A 83 -7.96 7.02 -17.53
N LEU A 84 -9.03 6.49 -18.12
CA LEU A 84 -8.98 5.65 -19.31
C LEU A 84 -10.16 5.98 -20.22
N SER A 85 -9.90 6.07 -21.51
CA SER A 85 -10.91 6.39 -22.51
C SER A 85 -12.04 5.36 -22.50
N GLY A 86 -13.28 5.84 -22.37
CA GLY A 86 -14.47 5.01 -22.32
C GLY A 86 -14.78 4.35 -20.99
N LEU A 87 -13.90 4.45 -19.97
CA LEU A 87 -14.10 3.81 -18.66
C LEU A 87 -15.40 4.27 -17.98
N LYS A 88 -15.74 5.57 -18.08
CA LYS A 88 -17.00 6.13 -17.54
C LYS A 88 -18.26 5.55 -18.21
N ASN A 89 -18.12 5.02 -19.43
CA ASN A 89 -19.21 4.48 -20.24
C ASN A 89 -19.29 2.95 -20.17
N PHE A 90 -18.42 2.31 -19.40
CA PHE A 90 -18.45 0.87 -19.21
C PHE A 90 -19.81 0.43 -18.67
N LYS A 91 -20.41 -0.58 -19.29
CA LYS A 91 -21.76 -1.07 -18.97
C LYS A 91 -21.76 -2.20 -17.94
N GLY A 92 -20.59 -2.54 -17.38
CA GLY A 92 -20.44 -3.44 -16.25
C GLY A 92 -20.13 -2.71 -14.94
N GLU A 93 -19.75 -3.46 -13.91
CA GLU A 93 -19.38 -2.92 -12.60
C GLU A 93 -17.89 -2.51 -12.58
N ILE A 94 -17.57 -1.32 -12.07
CA ILE A 94 -16.20 -0.89 -11.80
C ILE A 94 -16.04 -0.68 -10.31
N LEU A 95 -14.98 -1.26 -9.74
CA LEU A 95 -14.60 -1.00 -8.36
C LEU A 95 -13.09 -0.99 -8.18
N HIS A 96 -12.63 -0.26 -7.16
CA HIS A 96 -11.26 -0.37 -6.68
C HIS A 96 -11.15 -1.50 -5.65
N SER A 97 -9.95 -2.08 -5.49
CA SER A 97 -9.65 -3.12 -4.49
C SER A 97 -10.05 -2.73 -3.07
N LYS A 98 -10.03 -1.44 -2.74
CA LYS A 98 -10.53 -0.86 -1.47
C LYS A 98 -11.96 -1.29 -1.12
N TYR A 99 -12.81 -1.44 -2.15
CA TYR A 99 -14.23 -1.77 -2.00
C TYR A 99 -14.53 -3.24 -2.25
N TYR A 100 -13.56 -4.02 -2.71
CA TYR A 100 -13.69 -5.47 -2.85
C TYR A 100 -13.84 -6.13 -1.48
N LYS A 101 -14.67 -7.18 -1.41
CA LYS A 101 -14.94 -7.93 -0.17
C LYS A 101 -14.80 -9.44 -0.34
N SER A 102 -15.37 -10.00 -1.40
CA SER A 102 -15.35 -11.44 -1.66
C SER A 102 -15.73 -11.72 -3.12
N GLY A 103 -15.16 -12.78 -3.68
CA GLY A 103 -15.43 -13.26 -5.03
C GLY A 103 -16.80 -13.90 -5.18
N SER A 104 -17.42 -14.33 -4.08
CA SER A 104 -18.76 -14.95 -4.06
C SER A 104 -19.84 -14.13 -4.77
N LYS A 105 -19.77 -12.79 -4.71
CA LYS A 105 -20.68 -11.86 -5.42
C LYS A 105 -20.62 -12.00 -6.94
N TYR A 106 -19.52 -12.54 -7.47
CA TYR A 106 -19.18 -12.51 -8.88
C TYR A 106 -19.17 -13.90 -9.53
N ALA A 107 -19.65 -14.94 -8.83
CA ALA A 107 -19.72 -16.30 -9.34
C ALA A 107 -20.25 -16.34 -10.80
N SER A 108 -19.55 -17.08 -11.66
CA SER A 108 -19.85 -17.25 -13.09
C SER A 108 -19.80 -15.97 -13.95
N LYS A 109 -19.28 -14.84 -13.46
CA LYS A 109 -19.04 -13.63 -14.26
C LYS A 109 -17.64 -13.61 -14.87
N GLU A 110 -17.47 -12.82 -15.93
CA GLU A 110 -16.15 -12.45 -16.46
C GLU A 110 -15.60 -11.24 -15.73
N VAL A 111 -14.49 -11.41 -15.01
CA VAL A 111 -13.90 -10.36 -14.17
C VAL A 111 -12.45 -10.09 -14.56
N LEU A 112 -12.17 -8.82 -14.83
CA LEU A 112 -10.82 -8.31 -15.08
C LEU A 112 -10.26 -7.66 -13.81
N VAL A 113 -9.17 -8.21 -13.27
CA VAL A 113 -8.37 -7.56 -12.22
C VAL A 113 -7.25 -6.76 -12.87
N VAL A 114 -7.18 -5.46 -12.60
CA VAL A 114 -6.18 -4.55 -13.19
C VAL A 114 -5.09 -4.28 -12.16
N GLY A 115 -3.89 -4.80 -12.41
CA GLY A 115 -2.72 -4.61 -11.55
C GLY A 115 -2.31 -5.89 -10.83
N CYS A 116 -0.98 -6.08 -10.73
CA CYS A 116 -0.34 -7.31 -10.27
C CYS A 116 0.35 -7.16 -8.90
N GLY A 117 -0.03 -6.17 -8.09
CA GLY A 117 0.43 -6.08 -6.70
C GLY A 117 -0.23 -7.14 -5.81
N ASN A 118 0.15 -7.21 -4.53
CA ASN A 118 -0.42 -8.19 -3.58
C ASN A 118 -1.94 -8.24 -3.62
N SER A 119 -2.63 -7.08 -3.50
CA SER A 119 -4.09 -7.06 -3.58
C SER A 119 -4.66 -7.58 -4.90
N GLY A 120 -4.01 -7.32 -6.04
CA GLY A 120 -4.48 -7.80 -7.33
C GLY A 120 -4.36 -9.32 -7.45
N MET A 121 -3.24 -9.88 -7.02
CA MET A 121 -2.99 -11.32 -7.04
C MET A 121 -3.89 -12.07 -6.05
N GLU A 122 -4.10 -11.55 -4.84
CA GLU A 122 -5.01 -12.13 -3.85
C GLU A 122 -6.47 -12.06 -4.30
N ILE A 123 -6.91 -10.93 -4.88
CA ILE A 123 -8.27 -10.80 -5.43
C ILE A 123 -8.48 -11.77 -6.60
N ALA A 124 -7.49 -11.90 -7.50
CA ALA A 124 -7.60 -12.86 -8.61
C ALA A 124 -7.70 -14.31 -8.11
N TYR A 125 -6.96 -14.65 -7.05
CA TYR A 125 -7.05 -15.96 -6.40
C TYR A 125 -8.45 -16.19 -5.81
N ASP A 126 -8.95 -15.25 -5.01
CA ASP A 126 -10.25 -15.33 -4.34
C ASP A 126 -11.40 -15.42 -5.34
N LEU A 127 -11.40 -14.59 -6.39
CA LEU A 127 -12.37 -14.68 -7.49
C LEU A 127 -12.39 -16.06 -8.12
N ASN A 128 -11.22 -16.59 -8.49
CA ASN A 128 -11.17 -17.91 -9.11
C ASN A 128 -11.64 -19.03 -8.14
N ASP A 129 -11.38 -18.89 -6.84
CA ASP A 129 -11.84 -19.85 -5.83
C ASP A 129 -13.38 -19.93 -5.73
N TYR A 130 -14.06 -18.82 -6.01
CA TYR A 130 -15.51 -18.74 -6.10
C TYR A 130 -16.06 -19.06 -7.51
N GLY A 131 -15.26 -19.67 -8.39
CA GLY A 131 -15.71 -20.10 -9.73
C GLY A 131 -15.95 -18.95 -10.70
N VAL A 132 -15.25 -17.83 -10.53
CA VAL A 132 -15.33 -16.66 -11.41
C VAL A 132 -14.34 -16.78 -12.57
N TYR A 133 -14.77 -16.46 -13.80
CA TYR A 133 -13.88 -16.41 -14.95
C TYR A 133 -12.95 -15.20 -14.81
N THR A 134 -11.73 -15.47 -14.36
CA THR A 134 -10.83 -14.43 -13.87
C THR A 134 -9.70 -14.18 -14.87
N SER A 135 -9.52 -12.91 -15.23
CA SER A 135 -8.34 -12.45 -15.96
C SER A 135 -7.61 -11.38 -15.15
N ILE A 136 -6.28 -11.38 -15.16
CA ILE A 136 -5.46 -10.37 -14.49
C ILE A 136 -4.59 -9.65 -15.51
N LEU A 137 -4.67 -8.32 -15.54
CA LEU A 137 -3.81 -7.48 -16.36
C LEU A 137 -2.51 -7.17 -15.63
N ILE A 138 -1.41 -7.52 -16.28
CA ILE A 138 -0.05 -7.36 -15.76
C ILE A 138 0.74 -6.52 -16.76
N ARG A 139 0.97 -5.25 -16.43
CA ARG A 139 1.67 -4.32 -17.32
C ARG A 139 3.19 -4.33 -17.13
N ASN A 140 3.61 -4.44 -15.87
CA ASN A 140 5.00 -4.21 -15.47
C ASN A 140 5.61 -5.50 -14.92
N GLU A 141 6.94 -5.54 -14.94
CA GLU A 141 7.71 -6.60 -14.30
C GLU A 141 7.40 -6.68 -12.79
N VAL A 142 7.31 -7.89 -12.26
CA VAL A 142 7.03 -8.14 -10.84
C VAL A 142 7.78 -9.37 -10.33
N HIS A 143 8.34 -9.26 -9.12
CA HIS A 143 8.85 -10.42 -8.40
C HIS A 143 7.71 -11.11 -7.67
N VAL A 144 7.67 -12.44 -7.77
CA VAL A 144 6.76 -13.29 -7.01
C VAL A 144 7.59 -14.19 -6.09
N VAL A 145 7.25 -14.19 -4.81
CA VAL A 145 7.99 -14.86 -3.73
C VAL A 145 7.01 -15.48 -2.74
N THR A 146 7.43 -16.47 -1.97
CA THR A 146 6.64 -16.94 -0.82
C THR A 146 6.89 -16.05 0.39
N LYS A 147 6.00 -16.08 1.38
CA LYS A 147 6.18 -15.37 2.65
C LYS A 147 7.40 -15.87 3.42
N GLU A 148 7.73 -17.17 3.30
CA GLU A 148 8.90 -17.79 3.90
C GLU A 148 10.20 -17.25 3.30
N LEU A 149 10.28 -17.09 1.98
CA LEU A 149 11.45 -16.51 1.31
C LEU A 149 11.66 -15.04 1.71
N VAL A 150 10.57 -14.26 1.82
CA VAL A 150 10.66 -12.89 2.33
C VAL A 150 11.18 -12.87 3.76
N TYR A 151 10.63 -13.73 4.63
CA TYR A 151 11.07 -13.83 6.03
C TYR A 151 12.55 -14.22 6.16
N GLN A 152 12.99 -15.23 5.41
CA GLN A 152 14.40 -15.64 5.37
C GLN A 152 15.29 -14.50 4.87
N GLY A 153 14.90 -13.83 3.77
CA GLY A 153 15.66 -12.70 3.23
C GLY A 153 15.76 -11.55 4.24
N MET A 154 14.68 -11.21 4.93
CA MET A 154 14.70 -10.22 6.02
C MET A 154 15.68 -10.60 7.13
N HIS A 155 15.74 -11.87 7.52
CA HIS A 155 16.70 -12.34 8.52
C HIS A 155 18.16 -12.26 8.02
N MET A 156 18.39 -12.58 6.74
CA MET A 156 19.72 -12.52 6.12
C MET A 156 20.23 -11.08 5.99
N LEU A 157 19.35 -10.10 5.78
CA LEU A 157 19.71 -8.68 5.70
C LEU A 157 20.35 -8.12 6.98
N ASN A 158 20.18 -8.81 8.12
CA ASN A 158 20.87 -8.44 9.37
C ASN A 158 22.37 -8.77 9.35
N HIS A 159 22.81 -9.64 8.43
CA HIS A 159 24.16 -10.21 8.41
C HIS A 159 24.86 -10.08 7.06
N PHE A 160 24.12 -9.91 5.97
CA PHE A 160 24.64 -9.92 4.60
C PHE A 160 24.21 -8.68 3.80
N PRO A 161 25.05 -8.19 2.85
CA PRO A 161 24.67 -7.12 1.94
C PRO A 161 23.48 -7.47 1.04
N ILE A 162 22.66 -6.46 0.70
CA ILE A 162 21.45 -6.61 -0.13
C ILE A 162 21.70 -7.41 -1.43
N PRO A 163 22.75 -7.17 -2.25
CA PRO A 163 22.93 -7.89 -3.50
C PRO A 163 23.12 -9.41 -3.31
N VAL A 164 23.76 -9.81 -2.21
CA VAL A 164 23.96 -11.24 -1.86
C VAL A 164 22.62 -11.87 -1.50
N VAL A 165 21.85 -11.20 -0.64
CA VAL A 165 20.51 -11.67 -0.23
C VAL A 165 19.58 -11.75 -1.45
N ASP A 166 19.57 -10.72 -2.30
CA ASP A 166 18.77 -10.68 -3.52
C ASP A 166 19.11 -11.82 -4.48
N THR A 167 20.39 -12.13 -4.66
CA THR A 167 20.83 -13.26 -5.49
C THR A 167 20.26 -14.58 -4.97
N ILE A 168 20.37 -14.81 -3.67
CA ILE A 168 19.93 -16.04 -3.00
C ILE A 168 18.39 -16.16 -3.07
N ILE A 169 17.66 -15.10 -2.69
CA ILE A 169 16.19 -15.11 -2.73
C ILE A 169 15.66 -15.25 -4.15
N THR A 170 16.26 -14.56 -5.13
CA THR A 170 15.84 -14.67 -6.53
C THR A 170 16.07 -16.07 -7.08
N PHE A 171 17.21 -16.70 -6.75
CA PHE A 171 17.48 -18.09 -7.12
C PHE A 171 16.45 -19.05 -6.52
N MET A 172 16.14 -18.92 -5.23
CA MET A 172 15.15 -19.77 -4.56
C MET A 172 13.73 -19.55 -5.11
N ALA A 173 13.34 -18.30 -5.38
CA ALA A 173 12.08 -17.99 -6.04
C ALA A 173 12.01 -18.57 -7.45
N ASN A 174 13.12 -18.59 -8.19
CA ASN A 174 13.19 -19.21 -9.51
C ASN A 174 13.05 -20.73 -9.45
N ARG A 175 13.58 -21.36 -8.40
CA ARG A 175 13.40 -22.80 -8.18
C ARG A 175 11.95 -23.15 -7.82
N GLU A 176 11.29 -22.29 -7.04
CA GLU A 176 9.89 -22.49 -6.62
C GLU A 176 8.91 -22.29 -7.80
N TYR A 177 9.06 -21.18 -8.53
CA TYR A 177 8.09 -20.77 -9.54
C TYR A 177 8.51 -21.06 -10.97
N GLY A 178 9.77 -21.40 -11.24
CA GLY A 178 10.28 -21.53 -12.60
C GLY A 178 10.29 -20.20 -13.36
N ASP A 179 10.35 -20.30 -14.69
CA ASP A 179 10.17 -19.15 -15.58
C ASP A 179 8.67 -18.86 -15.75
N LEU A 180 8.25 -17.65 -15.36
CA LEU A 180 6.85 -17.22 -15.49
C LEU A 180 6.61 -16.37 -16.75
N SER A 181 7.65 -16.13 -17.56
CA SER A 181 7.55 -15.31 -18.76
C SER A 181 6.61 -15.91 -19.80
N GLU A 182 6.53 -17.25 -19.88
CA GLU A 182 5.59 -17.98 -20.74
C GLU A 182 4.11 -17.70 -20.38
N TYR A 183 3.84 -17.31 -19.12
CA TYR A 183 2.51 -16.90 -18.66
C TYR A 183 2.33 -15.38 -18.68
N GLY A 184 3.25 -14.62 -19.26
CA GLY A 184 3.18 -13.15 -19.32
C GLY A 184 3.58 -12.43 -18.03
N ILE A 185 4.28 -13.10 -17.09
CA ILE A 185 4.82 -12.48 -15.88
C ILE A 185 6.33 -12.38 -16.02
N CYS A 186 6.80 -11.17 -16.33
CA CYS A 186 8.23 -10.89 -16.44
C CYS A 186 8.83 -10.51 -15.08
N ARG A 187 9.97 -11.10 -14.75
CA ARG A 187 10.72 -10.77 -13.53
C ARG A 187 11.59 -9.52 -13.76
N PRO A 188 11.65 -8.59 -12.80
CA PRO A 188 12.58 -7.47 -12.88
C PRO A 188 14.04 -7.90 -12.85
N LYS A 189 14.91 -7.09 -13.48
CA LYS A 189 16.38 -7.29 -13.43
C LYS A 189 16.97 -7.02 -12.05
N GLU A 190 16.48 -5.99 -11.37
CA GLU A 190 16.89 -5.66 -10.00
C GLU A 190 16.26 -6.65 -9.01
N GLY A 191 16.97 -6.99 -7.93
CA GLY A 191 16.52 -7.95 -6.93
C GLY A 191 15.35 -7.48 -6.05
N VAL A 192 14.76 -8.44 -5.32
CA VAL A 192 13.57 -8.27 -4.48
C VAL A 192 13.69 -7.12 -3.47
N PHE A 193 14.76 -7.13 -2.67
CA PHE A 193 14.99 -6.12 -1.64
C PHE A 193 15.60 -4.83 -2.21
N SER A 194 16.39 -4.92 -3.29
CA SER A 194 16.88 -3.73 -4.00
C SER A 194 15.74 -2.86 -4.53
N ILE A 195 14.74 -3.48 -5.19
CA ILE A 195 13.54 -2.76 -5.69
C ILE A 195 12.76 -2.15 -4.53
N LYS A 196 12.60 -2.90 -3.43
CA LYS A 196 11.90 -2.39 -2.24
C LYS A 196 12.62 -1.16 -1.67
N ARG A 197 13.94 -1.20 -1.54
CA ARG A 197 14.75 -0.08 -1.04
C ARG A 197 14.70 1.14 -1.96
N LYS A 198 14.77 0.93 -3.28
CA LYS A 198 14.83 2.00 -4.28
C LYS A 198 13.47 2.66 -4.54
N THR A 199 12.40 1.87 -4.61
CA THR A 199 11.09 2.34 -5.08
C THR A 199 10.01 2.33 -3.98
N GLY A 200 10.27 1.65 -2.87
CA GLY A 200 9.28 1.36 -1.84
C GLY A 200 8.28 0.27 -2.23
N ARG A 201 8.32 -0.27 -3.46
CA ARG A 201 7.40 -1.32 -3.92
C ARG A 201 7.86 -2.69 -3.41
N SER A 202 6.95 -3.39 -2.73
CA SER A 202 7.19 -4.77 -2.31
C SER A 202 6.92 -5.74 -3.45
N SER A 203 7.62 -6.87 -3.45
CA SER A 203 7.29 -8.04 -4.28
C SER A 203 5.92 -8.60 -3.91
N VAL A 204 5.37 -9.38 -4.84
CA VAL A 204 4.15 -10.16 -4.59
C VAL A 204 4.49 -11.35 -3.71
N ILE A 205 3.75 -11.49 -2.62
CA ILE A 205 3.72 -12.69 -1.79
C ILE A 205 2.61 -13.57 -2.35
N ASP A 206 2.98 -14.67 -2.99
CA ASP A 206 1.98 -15.56 -3.58
C ASP A 206 1.18 -16.29 -2.48
N VAL A 207 -0.13 -16.40 -2.72
CA VAL A 207 -1.08 -17.16 -1.89
C VAL A 207 -1.61 -18.39 -2.63
N GLY A 208 -1.03 -18.73 -3.79
CA GLY A 208 -1.44 -19.80 -4.68
C GLY A 208 -1.98 -19.30 -6.04
N THR A 209 -1.92 -17.98 -6.30
CA THR A 209 -2.33 -17.37 -7.56
C THR A 209 -1.49 -17.89 -8.71
N ILE A 210 -0.18 -18.05 -8.52
CA ILE A 210 0.71 -18.54 -9.59
C ILE A 210 0.35 -19.96 -10.01
N ARG A 211 0.02 -20.84 -9.07
CA ARG A 211 -0.42 -22.20 -9.40
C ARG A 211 -1.68 -22.18 -10.28
N LYS A 212 -2.68 -21.37 -9.94
CA LYS A 212 -3.91 -21.19 -10.74
C LYS A 212 -3.65 -20.57 -12.12
N ILE A 213 -2.63 -19.71 -12.24
CA ILE A 213 -2.19 -19.18 -13.54
C ILE A 213 -1.56 -20.29 -14.40
N LYS A 214 -0.67 -21.11 -13.83
CA LYS A 214 -0.03 -22.23 -14.52
C LYS A 214 -1.04 -23.29 -14.99
N GLU A 215 -2.05 -23.56 -14.16
CA GLU A 215 -3.17 -24.45 -14.50
C GLU A 215 -4.12 -23.82 -15.55
N GLY A 216 -3.92 -22.55 -15.91
CA GLY A 216 -4.74 -21.82 -16.87
C GLY A 216 -6.11 -21.39 -16.33
N ALA A 217 -6.36 -21.55 -15.03
CA ALA A 217 -7.61 -21.15 -14.37
C ALA A 217 -7.75 -19.62 -14.22
N ILE A 218 -6.62 -18.92 -14.07
CA ILE A 218 -6.53 -17.45 -14.14
C ILE A 218 -5.78 -17.07 -15.41
N LYS A 219 -6.37 -16.23 -16.26
CA LYS A 219 -5.73 -15.78 -17.51
C LYS A 219 -4.94 -14.49 -17.29
N VAL A 220 -3.66 -14.49 -17.65
CA VAL A 220 -2.83 -13.28 -17.62
C VAL A 220 -2.98 -12.52 -18.93
N ILE A 221 -3.16 -11.21 -18.83
CA ILE A 221 -3.17 -10.29 -19.97
C ILE A 221 -1.94 -9.37 -19.82
N PRO A 222 -0.80 -9.70 -20.47
CA PRO A 222 0.44 -8.94 -20.37
C PRO A 222 0.41 -7.71 -21.29
N SER A 223 -0.54 -6.80 -21.06
CA SER A 223 -0.80 -5.66 -21.95
C SER A 223 -1.31 -4.44 -21.18
N GLU A 224 -1.74 -3.44 -21.95
CA GLU A 224 -2.34 -2.20 -21.46
C GLU A 224 -3.75 -2.08 -22.01
N MET A 225 -4.70 -1.61 -21.21
CA MET A 225 -6.02 -1.23 -21.73
C MET A 225 -5.89 0.07 -22.51
N VAL A 226 -6.48 0.11 -23.70
CA VAL A 226 -6.41 1.29 -24.59
C VAL A 226 -7.79 1.93 -24.74
N ARG A 227 -8.85 1.12 -24.84
CA ARG A 227 -10.21 1.60 -25.05
C ARG A 227 -11.20 0.69 -24.37
N ILE A 228 -12.29 1.28 -23.86
CA ILE A 228 -13.43 0.55 -23.34
C ILE A 228 -14.69 1.01 -24.06
N GLU A 229 -15.47 0.07 -24.58
CA GLU A 229 -16.77 0.33 -25.20
C GLU A 229 -17.80 -0.69 -24.73
N ASN A 230 -18.90 -0.21 -24.16
CA ASN A 230 -19.89 -1.07 -23.52
C ASN A 230 -19.25 -1.99 -22.45
N LYS A 231 -19.23 -3.31 -22.65
CA LYS A 231 -18.53 -4.28 -21.79
C LYS A 231 -17.19 -4.75 -22.36
N LYS A 232 -16.85 -4.32 -23.57
CA LYS A 232 -15.67 -4.74 -24.29
C LYS A 232 -14.47 -3.86 -23.91
N VAL A 233 -13.36 -4.51 -23.59
CA VAL A 233 -12.06 -3.90 -23.33
C VAL A 233 -11.12 -4.27 -24.45
N THR A 234 -10.54 -3.26 -25.10
CA THR A 234 -9.51 -3.42 -26.13
C THR A 234 -8.14 -3.17 -25.51
N PHE A 235 -7.24 -4.13 -25.68
CA PHE A 235 -5.87 -4.07 -25.20
C PHE A 235 -4.91 -3.63 -26.31
N LYS A 236 -3.71 -3.16 -25.92
CA LYS A 236 -2.69 -2.64 -26.85
C LYS A 236 -2.17 -3.67 -27.86
N ASN A 237 -2.29 -4.95 -27.55
CA ASN A 237 -2.00 -6.05 -28.48
C ASN A 237 -3.17 -6.36 -29.45
N ASN A 238 -4.17 -5.48 -29.55
CA ASN A 238 -5.39 -5.62 -30.34
C ASN A 238 -6.30 -6.79 -29.93
N VAL A 239 -6.05 -7.41 -28.78
CA VAL A 239 -7.00 -8.37 -28.20
C VAL A 239 -8.20 -7.59 -27.66
N GLU A 240 -9.39 -8.10 -27.94
CA GLU A 240 -10.63 -7.60 -27.38
C GLU A 240 -11.28 -8.69 -26.53
N LYS A 241 -11.74 -8.32 -25.33
CA LYS A 241 -12.48 -9.24 -24.46
C LYS A 241 -13.58 -8.50 -23.71
N GLU A 242 -14.70 -9.17 -23.49
CA GLU A 242 -15.80 -8.65 -22.70
C GLU A 242 -15.66 -9.02 -21.23
N PHE A 243 -16.03 -8.08 -20.35
CA PHE A 243 -16.02 -8.28 -18.91
C PHE A 243 -17.32 -7.74 -18.30
N ASP A 244 -17.83 -8.42 -17.29
CA ASP A 244 -18.93 -7.95 -16.47
C ASP A 244 -18.46 -7.00 -15.37
N VAL A 245 -17.22 -7.19 -14.89
CA VAL A 245 -16.66 -6.44 -13.77
C VAL A 245 -15.18 -6.12 -14.03
N ILE A 246 -14.77 -4.91 -13.70
CA ILE A 246 -13.37 -4.50 -13.68
C ILE A 246 -12.99 -4.10 -12.24
N VAL A 247 -12.06 -4.85 -11.64
CA VAL A 247 -11.50 -4.57 -10.32
C VAL A 247 -10.13 -3.91 -10.47
N PHE A 248 -10.05 -2.62 -10.14
CA PHE A 248 -8.79 -1.89 -10.13
C PHE A 248 -8.01 -2.16 -8.85
N ALA A 249 -6.91 -2.90 -8.96
CA ALA A 249 -5.90 -3.10 -7.92
C ALA A 249 -4.67 -2.21 -8.16
N THR A 250 -4.93 -0.95 -8.53
CA THR A 250 -3.93 0.02 -9.04
C THR A 250 -3.29 0.88 -7.95
N GLY A 251 -3.51 0.54 -6.69
CA GLY A 251 -2.86 1.18 -5.55
C GLY A 251 -3.60 2.41 -5.02
N TYR A 252 -2.90 3.23 -4.24
CA TYR A 252 -3.50 4.31 -3.49
C TYR A 252 -2.67 5.59 -3.61
N LYS A 253 -3.31 6.71 -3.24
CA LYS A 253 -2.68 8.01 -3.02
C LYS A 253 -2.81 8.43 -1.56
N SER A 254 -1.87 9.27 -1.12
CA SER A 254 -1.97 9.97 0.15
C SER A 254 -3.11 10.99 0.09
N ALA A 255 -3.83 11.16 1.20
CA ALA A 255 -4.89 12.16 1.32
C ALA A 255 -4.43 13.41 2.10
N VAL A 256 -3.16 13.49 2.50
CA VAL A 256 -2.67 14.53 3.42
C VAL A 256 -2.88 15.93 2.87
N ASN A 257 -2.61 16.14 1.58
CA ASN A 257 -2.73 17.45 0.93
C ASN A 257 -4.18 17.97 0.85
N LYS A 258 -5.19 17.14 1.15
CA LYS A 258 -6.59 17.59 1.17
C LYS A 258 -6.92 18.42 2.42
N TRP A 259 -6.35 18.04 3.56
CA TRP A 259 -6.61 18.70 4.84
C TRP A 259 -5.45 19.59 5.29
N LEU A 260 -4.20 19.25 4.95
CA LEU A 260 -3.04 20.08 5.30
C LEU A 260 -2.84 21.19 4.27
N LYS A 261 -3.08 22.45 4.64
CA LYS A 261 -2.97 23.60 3.73
C LYS A 261 -1.52 23.95 3.41
N ASP A 262 -0.66 23.95 4.43
CA ASP A 262 0.77 24.27 4.30
C ASP A 262 1.62 23.02 4.04
N TYR A 263 1.11 22.08 3.24
CA TYR A 263 1.74 20.79 3.02
C TYR A 263 3.18 20.90 2.49
N LYS A 264 3.49 21.96 1.72
CA LYS A 264 4.82 22.22 1.14
C LYS A 264 5.93 22.36 2.18
N TYR A 265 5.60 22.57 3.45
CA TYR A 265 6.56 22.54 4.55
C TYR A 265 7.19 21.15 4.74
N ALA A 266 6.52 20.06 4.36
CA ALA A 266 7.09 18.70 4.47
C ALA A 266 6.85 17.79 3.24
N LEU A 267 5.85 18.08 2.41
CA LEU A 267 5.33 17.19 1.39
C LEU A 267 5.41 17.78 -0.03
N ASN A 268 5.42 16.89 -1.01
CA ASN A 268 5.21 17.21 -2.42
C ASN A 268 3.71 17.18 -2.80
N GLU A 269 3.39 17.42 -4.07
CA GLU A 269 2.01 17.45 -4.58
C GLU A 269 1.28 16.10 -4.48
N ASP A 270 2.01 14.98 -4.40
CA ASP A 270 1.44 13.63 -4.22
C ASP A 270 1.14 13.29 -2.74
N GLY A 271 1.38 14.23 -1.82
CA GLY A 271 1.19 14.04 -0.38
C GLY A 271 2.23 13.10 0.24
N MET A 272 3.41 13.02 -0.37
CA MET A 272 4.56 12.25 0.11
C MET A 272 5.69 13.21 0.54
N PRO A 273 6.58 12.80 1.47
CA PRO A 273 7.69 13.64 1.90
C PRO A 273 8.55 14.19 0.76
N LYS A 274 8.87 15.49 0.81
CA LYS A 274 9.75 16.15 -0.17
C LYS A 274 11.22 15.75 0.01
N ASN A 275 11.61 15.48 1.25
CA ASN A 275 12.97 15.10 1.61
C ASN A 275 13.19 13.60 1.40
N ASN A 276 14.42 13.23 1.03
CA ASN A 276 14.80 11.84 0.83
C ASN A 276 15.11 11.14 2.16
N PHE A 277 14.95 9.82 2.19
CA PHE A 277 15.44 8.99 3.29
C PHE A 277 16.96 9.20 3.51
N PRO A 278 17.46 9.31 4.77
CA PRO A 278 16.78 9.09 6.04
C PRO A 278 16.16 10.35 6.69
N HIS A 279 16.13 11.49 5.98
CA HIS A 279 15.64 12.77 6.52
C HIS A 279 14.23 13.13 6.04
N HIS A 280 13.52 12.19 5.42
CA HIS A 280 12.16 12.35 4.90
C HIS A 280 11.14 12.71 5.98
N TRP A 281 11.39 12.33 7.24
CA TRP A 281 10.46 12.52 8.35
C TRP A 281 10.38 13.97 8.86
N LYS A 282 11.32 14.85 8.51
CA LYS A 282 11.38 16.24 9.01
C LYS A 282 11.03 17.25 7.93
N GLY A 283 10.10 18.14 8.25
CA GLY A 283 9.78 19.34 7.47
C GLY A 283 10.08 20.63 8.23
N ASP A 284 9.62 21.74 7.65
CA ASP A 284 9.71 23.08 8.21
C ASP A 284 8.61 23.31 9.26
N HIS A 285 8.70 24.39 10.04
CA HIS A 285 7.67 24.81 11.01
C HIS A 285 7.23 23.71 11.99
N ARG A 286 8.17 22.83 12.40
CA ARG A 286 7.91 21.72 13.33
C ARG A 286 6.81 20.77 12.82
N LEU A 287 6.76 20.61 11.49
CA LEU A 287 5.97 19.61 10.80
C LEU A 287 6.79 18.34 10.58
N TYR A 288 6.20 17.19 10.87
CA TYR A 288 6.86 15.89 10.74
C TYR A 288 6.00 14.88 10.01
N CYS A 289 6.65 13.88 9.43
CA CYS A 289 6.05 12.79 8.67
C CYS A 289 6.45 11.44 9.29
N ALA A 290 5.51 10.69 9.85
CA ALA A 290 5.74 9.37 10.41
C ALA A 290 5.07 8.28 9.54
N GLY A 291 5.84 7.30 9.07
CA GLY A 291 5.31 6.16 8.34
C GLY A 291 5.00 6.41 6.87
N LEU A 292 5.58 7.46 6.29
CA LEU A 292 5.47 7.81 4.87
C LEU A 292 6.71 7.39 4.05
N SER A 293 7.57 6.55 4.61
CA SER A 293 8.83 6.11 4.00
C SER A 293 8.71 4.86 3.12
N ARG A 294 7.53 4.22 3.06
CA ARG A 294 7.30 2.89 2.44
C ARG A 294 8.08 1.73 3.08
N SER A 295 8.68 1.92 4.25
CA SER A 295 9.55 0.92 4.91
C SER A 295 8.83 0.06 5.95
N GLY A 296 7.49 0.03 5.94
CA GLY A 296 6.68 -0.75 6.87
C GLY A 296 6.84 -0.31 8.33
N LEU A 297 6.51 -1.20 9.28
CA LEU A 297 6.52 -0.89 10.72
C LEU A 297 7.91 -0.52 11.26
N GLN A 298 8.98 -1.07 10.70
CA GLN A 298 10.34 -0.69 11.09
C GLN A 298 10.64 0.76 10.71
N GLY A 299 10.23 1.20 9.52
CA GLY A 299 10.31 2.61 9.11
C GLY A 299 9.50 3.52 10.03
N VAL A 300 8.26 3.14 10.34
CA VAL A 300 7.40 3.90 11.27
C VAL A 300 8.08 4.08 12.63
N LYS A 301 8.72 3.04 13.17
CA LYS A 301 9.47 3.12 14.41
C LYS A 301 10.63 4.11 14.31
N MET A 302 11.46 3.99 13.27
CA MET A 302 12.61 4.88 13.06
C MET A 302 12.18 6.34 12.94
N ASP A 303 11.11 6.61 12.18
CA ASP A 303 10.54 7.95 12.04
C ASP A 303 10.07 8.48 13.39
N ALA A 304 9.31 7.68 14.16
CA ALA A 304 8.78 8.09 15.46
C ALA A 304 9.90 8.39 16.48
N GLU A 305 10.96 7.57 16.53
CA GLU A 305 12.12 7.81 17.39
C GLU A 305 12.87 9.09 17.00
N ALA A 306 13.09 9.32 15.70
CA ALA A 306 13.75 10.51 15.20
C ALA A 306 12.95 11.79 15.50
N ILE A 307 11.64 11.75 15.27
CA ILE A 307 10.71 12.85 15.57
C ILE A 307 10.71 13.17 17.08
N ALA A 308 10.56 12.14 17.93
CA ALA A 308 10.54 12.34 19.37
C ALA A 308 11.85 12.98 19.90
N ASN A 309 12.99 12.55 19.37
CA ASN A 309 14.29 13.13 19.70
C ASN A 309 14.40 14.59 19.27
N ASP A 310 13.96 14.93 18.06
CA ASP A 310 13.99 16.30 17.54
C ASP A 310 13.07 17.24 18.34
N ILE A 311 11.86 16.78 18.69
CA ILE A 311 10.92 17.53 19.54
C ILE A 311 11.56 17.77 20.92
N ASN A 312 12.15 16.74 21.54
CA ASN A 312 12.80 16.87 22.85
C ASN A 312 13.96 17.87 22.82
N GLN A 313 14.80 17.83 21.77
CA GLN A 313 15.89 18.81 21.59
C GLN A 313 15.34 20.22 21.40
N THR A 314 14.31 20.38 20.57
CA THR A 314 13.67 21.68 20.32
C THR A 314 13.07 22.28 21.60
N LEU A 315 12.44 21.45 22.44
CA LEU A 315 11.88 21.88 23.72
C LEU A 315 12.95 22.30 24.74
N LYS A 316 14.16 21.72 24.68
CA LYS A 316 15.27 22.11 25.54
C LYS A 316 15.91 23.45 25.14
N LEU A 317 15.75 23.83 23.87
CA LEU A 317 16.29 25.06 23.30
C LEU A 317 15.30 26.24 23.33
N SER A 318 14.05 26.01 23.75
CA SER A 318 12.96 26.99 23.77
C SER A 318 12.56 27.38 25.18
#